data_AF-A0AAU5WHD5-F1
#
_entry.id   AF-A0AAU5WHD5-F1
#
_cell.length_a   1.000
_cell.length_b   1.000
_cell.length_c   1.000
_cell.angle_alpha   90.00
_cell.angle_beta   90.00
_cell.angle_gamma   90.00
#
_symmetry.space_group_name_H-M   'P 1'
#
loop_
_entity.id
_entity.type
_entity.pdbx_description
1 polymer ?
#
loop_
_entity_poly.entity_id
_entity_poly.type
_entity_poly.pdbx_seq_one_letter_code
_entity_poly.pdbx_strand_id
1 'polypeptide(L)'
;MPISAGESITRIRLTPGGRDAYGDPLGDIKDRLDITPCALAPRQSGEQIGDGRYAVTSGMDLYAPAGADILPSDRIEARGVVYEVDGEPGDWVSPYTSRRPGLVVPLTRVAEGTA
;
A
#
# COMPACT_ATOMS: atom_id res chain seq x y z
N MET A 1 8.55 16.16 -8.59
CA MET A 1 10.00 15.96 -8.79
C MET A 1 10.20 14.49 -9.13
N PRO A 2 11.00 14.10 -10.14
CA PRO A 2 11.27 12.68 -10.34
C PRO A 2 12.08 12.16 -9.15
N ILE A 3 11.70 11.00 -8.64
CA ILE A 3 12.42 10.27 -7.59
C ILE A 3 13.62 9.57 -8.25
N SER A 4 14.75 10.27 -8.30
CA SER A 4 15.98 9.84 -8.96
C SER A 4 16.81 8.80 -8.17
N ALA A 5 16.44 8.53 -6.92
CA ALA A 5 17.03 7.51 -6.05
C ALA A 5 15.96 6.68 -5.33
N GLY A 6 14.83 6.41 -6.01
CA GLY A 6 13.73 5.67 -5.42
C GLY A 6 14.11 4.22 -5.10
N GLU A 7 13.60 3.72 -3.98
CA GLU A 7 13.70 2.29 -3.63
C GLU A 7 12.67 1.47 -4.40
N SER A 8 12.93 0.17 -4.57
CA SER A 8 11.96 -0.77 -5.13
C SER A 8 11.05 -1.28 -4.02
N ILE A 9 9.75 -1.36 -4.32
CA ILE A 9 8.75 -2.01 -3.46
C ILE A 9 8.09 -3.15 -4.22
N THR A 10 7.58 -4.14 -3.49
CA THR A 10 6.85 -5.27 -4.08
C THR A 10 5.38 -5.13 -3.75
N ARG A 11 4.54 -4.93 -4.76
CA ARG A 11 3.10 -5.05 -4.62
C ARG A 11 2.70 -6.52 -4.62
N ILE A 12 1.88 -6.92 -3.67
CA ILE A 12 1.27 -8.25 -3.53
C ILE A 12 -0.23 -8.09 -3.71
N ARG A 13 -0.77 -8.59 -4.82
CA ARG A 13 -2.21 -8.62 -5.11
C ARG A 13 -2.76 -10.02 -4.83
N LEU A 14 -3.76 -10.10 -3.97
CA LEU A 14 -4.49 -11.33 -3.69
C LEU A 14 -5.72 -11.38 -4.59
N THR A 15 -5.77 -12.32 -5.52
CA THR A 15 -6.95 -12.57 -6.36
C THR A 15 -7.58 -13.90 -5.93
N PRO A 16 -8.88 -13.95 -5.59
CA PRO A 16 -9.51 -15.21 -5.24
C PRO A 16 -9.38 -16.19 -6.41
N GLY A 17 -8.87 -17.39 -6.16
CA GLY A 17 -8.61 -18.40 -7.20
C GLY A 17 -9.87 -18.94 -7.89
N GLY A 18 -11.05 -18.48 -7.45
CA GLY A 18 -12.35 -18.95 -7.92
C GLY A 18 -12.81 -20.17 -7.13
N ARG A 19 -13.65 -20.99 -7.77
CA ARG A 19 -14.11 -22.28 -7.25
C ARG A 19 -13.76 -23.36 -8.26
N ASP A 20 -13.43 -24.55 -7.77
CA ASP A 20 -13.21 -25.69 -8.64
C ASP A 20 -14.53 -26.24 -9.22
N ALA A 21 -14.43 -27.33 -10.01
CA ALA A 21 -15.59 -27.97 -10.62
C ALA A 21 -16.59 -28.58 -9.61
N TYR A 22 -16.19 -28.71 -8.34
CA TYR A 22 -17.00 -29.25 -7.24
C TYR A 22 -17.52 -28.15 -6.30
N GLY A 23 -17.17 -26.89 -6.55
CA GLY A 23 -17.61 -25.73 -5.77
C GLY A 23 -16.72 -25.38 -4.59
N ASP A 24 -15.59 -26.09 -4.43
CA ASP A 24 -14.59 -25.84 -3.39
C ASP A 24 -13.77 -24.58 -3.73
N PRO A 25 -13.48 -23.72 -2.75
CA PRO A 25 -12.72 -22.50 -2.99
C PRO A 25 -11.28 -22.84 -3.37
N LEU A 26 -10.85 -22.34 -4.54
CA LEU A 26 -9.45 -22.35 -4.93
C LEU A 26 -8.71 -21.28 -4.13
N GLY A 27 -7.55 -21.64 -3.57
CA GLY A 27 -6.75 -20.72 -2.76
C GLY A 27 -6.39 -19.43 -3.50
N ASP A 28 -6.16 -18.35 -2.75
CA ASP A 28 -5.85 -17.04 -3.33
C ASP A 28 -4.56 -17.08 -4.16
N ILE A 29 -4.65 -16.56 -5.38
CA ILE A 29 -3.51 -16.35 -6.26
C ILE A 29 -2.78 -15.09 -5.78
N LYS A 30 -1.49 -15.25 -5.46
CA LYS A 30 -0.62 -14.15 -5.05
C LYS A 30 0.16 -13.65 -6.26
N ASP A 31 -0.26 -12.53 -6.82
CA ASP A 31 0.50 -11.82 -7.84
C ASP A 31 1.49 -10.86 -7.19
N ARG A 32 2.74 -10.85 -7.66
CA ARG A 32 3.82 -10.01 -7.14
C ARG A 32 4.37 -9.13 -8.26
N LEU A 33 4.39 -7.81 -8.03
CA LEU A 33 4.92 -6.85 -8.98
C LEU A 33 5.88 -5.88 -8.30
N ASP A 34 7.12 -5.82 -8.79
CA ASP A 34 8.09 -4.82 -8.37
C ASP A 34 7.77 -3.46 -9.02
N ILE A 35 7.65 -2.43 -8.18
CA ILE A 35 7.39 -1.05 -8.62
C ILE A 35 8.57 -0.18 -8.24
N THR A 36 9.12 0.51 -9.23
CA THR A 36 10.27 1.42 -9.09
C THR A 36 10.14 2.57 -10.08
N PRO A 37 10.69 3.76 -9.79
CA PRO A 37 11.20 4.20 -8.48
C PRO A 37 10.04 4.44 -7.49
N CYS A 38 10.23 4.19 -6.19
CA CYS A 38 9.30 4.59 -5.13
C CYS A 38 10.01 5.33 -3.98
N ALA A 39 9.27 6.08 -3.15
CA ALA A 39 9.80 6.65 -1.91
C ALA A 39 8.86 6.39 -0.73
N LEU A 40 9.41 6.10 0.44
CA LEU A 40 8.65 5.90 1.67
C LEU A 40 8.92 7.03 2.66
N ALA A 41 7.87 7.63 3.18
CA ALA A 41 7.93 8.56 4.30
C ALA A 41 7.22 7.96 5.52
N PRO A 42 7.79 8.02 6.72
CA PRO A 42 7.08 7.59 7.92
C PRO A 42 5.87 8.48 8.16
N ARG A 43 4.70 7.87 8.36
CA ARG A 43 3.47 8.56 8.75
C ARG A 43 3.19 8.24 10.21
N GLN A 44 3.23 9.27 11.06
CA GLN A 44 2.81 9.14 12.44
C GLN A 44 1.38 9.65 12.56
N SER A 45 0.44 8.74 12.82
CA SER A 45 -0.93 9.07 13.15
C SER A 45 -1.22 8.61 14.57
N GLY A 46 -1.53 9.56 15.45
CA GLY A 46 -1.98 9.28 16.81
C GLY A 46 -3.49 9.39 16.86
N GLU A 47 -4.18 8.29 17.17
CA GLU A 47 -5.62 8.28 17.39
C GLU A 47 -5.89 8.05 18.88
N GLN A 48 -6.72 8.90 19.48
CA GLN A 48 -7.12 8.75 20.88
C GLN A 48 -8.24 7.73 20.97
N ILE A 49 -7.90 6.48 21.32
CA ILE A 49 -8.87 5.41 21.55
C ILE A 49 -9.33 5.42 23.01
N GLY A 50 -10.20 6.37 23.35
CA GLY A 50 -10.92 6.45 24.63
C GLY A 50 -10.13 7.07 25.80
N ASP A 51 -10.76 7.08 27.00
CA ASP A 51 -10.24 7.68 28.24
C ASP A 51 -8.80 7.23 28.56
N GLY A 52 -7.83 8.04 28.13
CA GLY A 52 -6.41 7.91 28.49
C GLY A 52 -5.56 6.92 27.69
N ARG A 53 -6.04 6.34 26.58
CA ARG A 53 -5.23 5.44 25.72
C ARG A 53 -4.93 6.07 24.37
N TYR A 54 -3.65 6.15 24.03
CA TYR A 54 -3.16 6.55 22.71
C TYR A 54 -2.73 5.31 21.94
N ALA A 55 -3.34 5.05 20.77
CA ALA A 55 -2.74 4.17 19.77
C ALA A 55 -1.88 5.04 18.85
N VAL A 56 -0.58 4.74 18.82
CA VAL A 56 0.31 5.26 17.78
C VAL A 56 0.32 4.24 16.67
N THR A 57 -0.41 4.50 15.60
CA THR A 57 -0.31 3.69 14.37
C THR A 57 0.88 4.23 13.60
N SER A 58 2.00 3.50 13.65
CA SER A 58 3.16 3.78 12.81
C SER A 58 2.86 3.31 11.38
N GLY A 59 2.32 4.19 10.55
CA GLY A 59 2.09 3.98 9.14
C GLY A 59 3.26 4.46 8.27
N MET A 60 3.17 4.24 6.97
CA MET A 60 4.06 4.86 5.98
C MET A 60 3.24 5.50 4.86
N ASP A 61 3.77 6.56 4.27
CA ASP A 61 3.31 7.13 3.03
C ASP A 61 4.22 6.65 1.89
N LEU A 62 3.64 5.89 0.96
CA LEU A 62 4.31 5.47 -0.26
C LEU A 62 4.05 6.49 -1.36
N TYR A 63 5.12 7.01 -1.94
CA TYR A 63 5.11 7.82 -3.14
C TYR A 63 5.53 6.95 -4.31
N ALA A 64 4.59 6.63 -5.19
CA ALA A 64 4.80 5.82 -6.38
C ALA A 64 4.71 6.69 -7.65
N PRO A 65 5.22 6.21 -8.81
CA PRO A 65 5.05 6.89 -10.07
C PRO A 65 3.57 7.05 -10.42
N ALA A 66 3.23 8.11 -11.16
CA ALA A 66 1.86 8.30 -11.63
C ALA A 66 1.44 7.10 -12.52
N GLY A 67 0.25 6.56 -12.28
CA GLY A 67 -0.26 5.38 -12.99
C GLY A 67 0.34 4.04 -12.52
N ALA A 68 1.05 4.00 -11.40
CA ALA A 68 1.44 2.73 -10.77
C ALA A 68 0.19 1.89 -10.47
N ASP A 69 0.23 0.60 -10.83
CA ASP A 69 -0.89 -0.33 -10.61
C ASP A 69 -0.94 -0.74 -9.14
N ILE A 70 -1.55 0.09 -8.30
CA ILE A 70 -1.76 -0.15 -6.87
C ILE A 70 -3.25 0.06 -6.56
N LEU A 71 -3.86 -0.92 -5.93
CA LEU A 71 -5.25 -0.92 -5.49
C LEU A 71 -5.35 -0.91 -3.96
N PRO A 72 -6.49 -0.45 -3.39
CA PRO A 72 -6.74 -0.48 -1.95
C PRO A 72 -6.64 -1.87 -1.31
N SER A 73 -6.91 -2.93 -2.07
CA SER A 73 -6.87 -4.31 -1.59
C SER A 73 -5.48 -4.95 -1.68
N ASP A 74 -4.50 -4.23 -2.23
CA ASP A 74 -3.14 -4.74 -2.35
C ASP A 74 -2.38 -4.63 -1.03
N ARG A 75 -1.37 -5.48 -0.88
CA ARG A 75 -0.35 -5.38 0.16
C ARG A 75 0.95 -4.91 -0.43
N ILE A 76 1.71 -4.11 0.29
CA ILE A 76 3.01 -3.60 -0.14
C ILE A 76 4.08 -4.17 0.78
N GLU A 77 5.03 -4.91 0.21
CA GLU A 77 6.25 -5.30 0.90
C GLU A 77 7.35 -4.29 0.57
N ALA A 78 7.90 -3.68 1.61
CA ALA A 78 9.02 -2.76 1.49
C ALA A 78 9.98 -2.93 2.67
N ARG A 79 11.29 -2.93 2.37
CA ARG A 79 12.35 -3.12 3.39
C ARG A 79 12.13 -4.37 4.28
N GLY A 80 11.53 -5.42 3.71
CA GLY A 80 11.20 -6.67 4.42
C GLY A 80 9.98 -6.61 5.35
N VAL A 81 9.22 -5.51 5.34
CA VAL A 81 7.98 -5.36 6.13
C VAL A 81 6.79 -5.32 5.18
N VAL A 82 5.72 -6.04 5.52
CA VAL A 82 4.47 -6.03 4.78
C VAL A 82 3.52 -4.99 5.38
N TYR A 83 3.02 -4.14 4.52
CA TYR A 83 2.03 -3.12 4.81
C TYR A 83 0.74 -3.39 4.03
N GLU A 84 -0.39 -2.96 4.58
CA GLU A 84 -1.67 -2.89 3.89
C GLU A 84 -1.94 -1.46 3.45
N VAL A 85 -2.60 -1.32 2.29
CA VAL A 85 -3.02 -0.01 1.79
C VAL A 85 -4.19 0.49 2.63
N ASP A 86 -4.00 1.66 3.26
CA ASP A 86 -4.93 2.27 4.21
C ASP A 86 -5.83 3.29 3.52
N GLY A 87 -6.84 2.79 2.80
CA GLY A 87 -7.79 3.63 2.05
C GLY A 87 -7.48 3.71 0.55
N GLU A 88 -7.83 4.84 -0.08
CA GLU A 88 -7.72 5.00 -1.53
C GLU A 88 -6.37 5.62 -1.95
N PRO A 89 -5.66 5.05 -2.94
CA PRO A 89 -4.51 5.69 -3.57
C PRO A 89 -4.87 7.07 -4.14
N GLY A 90 -4.20 8.11 -3.65
CA GLY A 90 -4.41 9.48 -4.09
C GLY A 90 -3.60 9.80 -5.35
N ASP A 91 -4.25 9.78 -6.52
CA ASP A 91 -3.65 10.30 -7.78
C ASP A 91 -3.67 11.82 -7.72
N TRP A 92 -2.53 12.44 -7.40
CA TRP A 92 -2.45 13.89 -7.34
C TRP A 92 -2.27 14.48 -8.74
N VAL A 93 -3.30 15.19 -9.20
CA VAL A 93 -3.28 15.94 -10.47
C VAL A 93 -3.21 17.43 -10.16
N SER A 94 -2.16 18.11 -10.61
CA SER A 94 -2.04 19.55 -10.46
C SER A 94 -3.04 20.28 -11.37
N PRO A 95 -3.99 21.07 -10.85
CA PRO A 95 -4.98 21.77 -11.66
C PRO A 95 -4.38 22.91 -12.50
N TYR A 96 -3.19 23.40 -12.14
CA TYR A 96 -2.51 24.51 -12.82
C TYR A 96 -1.55 24.06 -13.92
N THR A 97 -1.07 22.82 -13.87
CA THR A 97 -0.03 22.33 -14.80
C THR A 97 -0.42 21.04 -15.51
N SER A 98 -1.57 20.43 -15.17
CA SER A 98 -2.01 19.10 -15.62
C SER A 98 -0.99 17.98 -15.39
N ARG A 99 0.07 18.24 -14.60
CA ARG A 99 1.09 17.23 -14.29
C ARG A 99 0.55 16.28 -13.23
N ARG A 100 0.89 15.00 -13.39
CA ARG A 100 0.71 13.93 -12.40
C ARG A 100 2.08 13.56 -11.86
N PRO A 101 2.56 14.19 -10.79
CA PRO A 101 3.92 13.98 -10.33
C PRO A 101 4.09 12.72 -9.48
N GLY A 102 3.00 12.04 -9.12
CA GLY A 102 3.05 10.77 -8.42
C GLY A 102 1.70 10.37 -7.83
N LEU A 103 1.67 9.14 -7.33
CA LEU A 103 0.60 8.54 -6.57
C LEU A 103 1.02 8.51 -5.09
N VAL A 104 0.15 8.97 -4.19
CA VAL A 104 0.38 8.84 -2.74
C VAL A 104 -0.49 7.73 -2.21
N VAL A 105 0.13 6.72 -1.60
CA VAL A 105 -0.54 5.55 -1.07
C VAL A 105 -0.31 5.50 0.44
N PRO A 106 -1.35 5.76 1.25
CA PRO A 106 -1.29 5.56 2.69
C PRO A 106 -1.10 4.08 3.01
N LEU A 107 -0.18 3.74 3.91
CA LEU A 107 0.13 2.39 4.32
C LEU A 107 0.03 2.23 5.84
N THR A 108 -0.62 1.16 6.27
CA THR A 108 -0.64 0.72 7.67
C THR A 108 0.13 -0.58 7.80
N ARG A 109 0.99 -0.69 8.81
CA ARG A 109 1.74 -1.94 9.06
C ARG A 109 0.76 -3.05 9.42
N VAL A 110 0.87 -4.20 8.75
CA VAL A 110 0.12 -5.39 9.16
C VAL A 110 0.64 -5.79 10.53
N ALA A 111 -0.19 -5.67 11.56
CA ALA A 111 0.09 -6.31 12.83
C ALA A 111 0.11 -7.81 12.55
N GLU A 112 1.24 -8.48 12.77
CA GLU A 112 1.26 -9.93 12.87
C GLU A 112 0.37 -10.31 14.06
N GLY A 113 -0.92 -10.50 13.77
CA GLY A 113 -1.84 -11.10 14.70
C GLY A 113 -1.36 -12.51 14.95
N THR A 114 -0.76 -12.74 16.11
CA THR A 114 -0.50 -14.06 16.67
C THR A 114 -1.74 -14.93 16.47
N ALA A 115 -1.60 -15.95 15.62
CA ALA A 115 -2.45 -17.14 15.65
C ALA A 115 -1.77 -18.20 16.52
#